data_AF-A0A945GZV1-F1
#
_entry.id   AF-A0A945GZV1-F1
#
_cell.length_a   1.000
_cell.length_b   1.000
_cell.length_c   1.000
_cell.angle_alpha   90.00
_cell.angle_beta   90.00
_cell.angle_gamma   90.00
#
_symmetry.space_group_name_H-M   'P 1'
#
loop_
_entity.id
_entity.type
_entity.pdbx_description
1 polymer ?
#
loop_
_entity_poly.entity_id
_entity_poly.type
_entity_poly.pdbx_seq_one_letter_code
_entity_poly.pdbx_strand_id
1 'polypeptide(L)'
;MDWNDILDLVTNGENKKVKFMARVMNENEIGPIIAAMSNNKLGGLIVIGFDLKNYHLIGSNIDFKWIEDNVLVNCYPRVHFETDTILKNEKKILVLKIFAGNSTPYFFKKKCYVCDDKFGRLASIEEESELRDRQKVDPGSEEISQHSFFTKTEKEVVPETNEIVFKKIENPDLNILKYNNNKLSTNKVPTEIELDLNERQQKVLDYLKTNFKITNKQYRNMHEVSHKTAHKELADLVNKGPLGTKGAGRSTCYVLNKSTLF
;
A
#
# COMPACT_ATOMS: atom_id res chain seq x y z
N MET A 1 2.31 -13.82 -3.57
CA MET A 1 1.17 -13.05 -3.06
C MET A 1 -0.08 -13.67 -3.65
N ASP A 2 -1.13 -13.89 -2.87
CA ASP A 2 -2.38 -14.50 -3.34
C ASP A 2 -3.53 -13.48 -3.44
N TRP A 3 -4.75 -13.95 -3.70
CA TRP A 3 -5.92 -13.08 -3.76
C TRP A 3 -6.32 -12.49 -2.40
N ASN A 4 -6.12 -13.23 -1.31
CA ASN A 4 -6.48 -12.81 0.04
C ASN A 4 -5.55 -11.69 0.52
N ASP A 5 -4.25 -11.79 0.21
CA ASP A 5 -3.30 -10.69 0.41
C ASP A 5 -3.81 -9.38 -0.24
N ILE A 6 -4.36 -9.46 -1.46
CA ILE A 6 -4.94 -8.30 -2.16
C ILE A 6 -6.23 -7.82 -1.47
N LEU A 7 -7.05 -8.72 -0.91
CA LEU A 7 -8.23 -8.33 -0.11
C LEU A 7 -7.83 -7.49 1.10
N ASP A 8 -6.79 -7.92 1.82
CA ASP A 8 -6.27 -7.22 3.00
C ASP A 8 -5.65 -5.87 2.62
N LEU A 9 -4.90 -5.80 1.52
CA LEU A 9 -4.34 -4.54 1.03
C LEU A 9 -5.44 -3.55 0.60
N VAL A 10 -6.52 -4.01 -0.04
CA VAL A 10 -7.67 -3.15 -0.40
C VAL A 10 -8.45 -2.70 0.84
N THR A 11 -8.60 -3.58 1.83
CA THR A 11 -9.31 -3.26 3.07
C THR A 11 -8.53 -2.28 3.94
N ASN A 12 -7.21 -2.43 4.03
CA ASN A 12 -6.34 -1.47 4.69
C ASN A 12 -6.27 -0.14 3.91
N GLY A 13 -6.13 -0.21 2.59
CA GLY A 13 -6.07 0.92 1.67
C GLY A 13 -4.66 1.45 1.45
N GLU A 14 -4.54 2.47 0.60
CA GLU A 14 -3.25 3.10 0.30
C GLU A 14 -2.59 3.75 1.51
N ASN A 15 -1.26 3.69 1.52
CA ASN A 15 -0.40 4.36 2.49
C ASN A 15 1.00 4.55 1.89
N LYS A 16 2.00 4.95 2.69
CA LYS A 16 3.39 5.18 2.23
C LYS A 16 4.13 3.92 1.73
N LYS A 17 3.59 2.72 2.00
CA LYS A 17 4.13 1.42 1.57
C LYS A 17 3.22 0.68 0.58
N VAL A 18 1.99 1.12 0.34
CA VAL A 18 1.01 0.40 -0.49
C VAL A 18 0.35 1.39 -1.43
N LYS A 19 0.47 1.14 -2.74
CA LYS A 19 -0.15 1.96 -3.80
C LYS A 19 -0.97 1.11 -4.76
N PHE A 20 -2.10 1.66 -5.19
CA PHE A 20 -3.06 1.03 -6.09
C PHE A 20 -3.16 1.84 -7.37
N MET A 21 -2.83 1.21 -8.50
CA MET A 21 -2.91 1.82 -9.81
C MET A 21 -3.96 1.11 -10.66
N ALA A 22 -5.02 1.83 -11.02
CA ALA A 22 -6.08 1.34 -11.90
C ALA A 22 -5.53 0.89 -13.26
N ARG A 23 -4.59 1.68 -13.80
CA ARG A 23 -3.82 1.49 -15.04
C ARG A 23 -2.49 2.22 -14.86
N VAL A 24 -1.51 1.94 -15.72
CA VAL A 24 -0.32 2.79 -15.93
C VAL A 24 -0.24 3.08 -17.43
N MET A 25 -0.15 4.35 -17.80
CA MET A 25 -0.12 4.77 -19.20
C MET A 25 1.30 5.15 -19.67
N ASN A 26 2.16 5.58 -18.74
CA ASN A 26 3.54 6.00 -19.02
C ASN A 26 4.41 5.87 -17.76
N GLU A 27 5.72 5.95 -17.94
CA GLU A 27 6.73 5.72 -16.91
C GLU A 27 6.72 6.76 -15.77
N ASN A 28 6.20 7.97 -16.02
CA ASN A 28 6.13 9.04 -15.02
C ASN A 28 5.03 8.83 -13.98
N GLU A 29 4.09 7.92 -14.24
CA GLU A 29 3.05 7.55 -13.26
C GLU A 29 3.56 6.58 -12.19
N ILE A 30 4.55 5.73 -12.53
CA ILE A 30 5.04 4.66 -11.66
C ILE A 30 6.47 4.88 -11.16
N GLY A 31 7.38 5.40 -11.99
CA GLY A 31 8.80 5.60 -11.66
C GLY A 31 9.04 6.45 -10.40
N PRO A 32 8.34 7.58 -10.21
CA PRO A 32 8.43 8.36 -8.97
C PRO A 32 8.03 7.59 -7.71
N ILE A 33 7.03 6.70 -7.81
CA ILE A 33 6.57 5.85 -6.71
C ILE A 33 7.63 4.80 -6.39
N ILE A 34 8.25 4.20 -7.42
CA ILE A 34 9.34 3.23 -7.27
C ILE A 34 10.56 3.88 -6.57
N ALA A 35 10.95 5.09 -6.97
CA ALA A 35 12.01 5.83 -6.29
C ALA A 35 11.65 6.16 -4.83
N ALA A 36 10.42 6.62 -4.56
CA ALA A 36 9.95 6.92 -3.21
C ALA A 36 9.89 5.69 -2.29
N MET A 37 9.50 4.53 -2.82
CA MET A 37 9.52 3.27 -2.08
C MET A 37 10.95 2.76 -1.85
N SER A 38 11.87 2.97 -2.81
CA SER A 38 13.30 2.66 -2.62
C SER A 38 13.93 3.52 -1.52
N ASN A 39 13.48 4.77 -1.37
CA ASN A 39 13.85 5.68 -0.27
C ASN A 39 13.17 5.36 1.07
N ASN A 40 12.21 4.43 1.10
CA ASN A 40 11.54 4.02 2.32
C ASN A 40 12.32 2.88 2.99
N LYS A 41 12.61 3.00 4.29
CA LYS A 41 13.32 1.98 5.09
C LYS A 41 12.70 0.57 5.05
N LEU A 42 11.43 0.46 4.63
CA LEU A 42 10.69 -0.80 4.54
C LEU A 42 10.21 -1.12 3.10
N GLY A 43 10.71 -0.40 2.09
CA GLY A 43 10.27 -0.60 0.71
C GLY A 43 8.80 -0.26 0.49
N GLY A 44 8.16 -0.98 -0.45
CA GLY A 44 6.72 -0.90 -0.66
C GLY A 44 6.17 -1.87 -1.71
N LEU A 45 4.85 -1.81 -1.90
CA LEU A 45 4.05 -2.63 -2.80
C LEU A 45 3.24 -1.72 -3.73
N ILE A 46 3.31 -1.97 -5.04
CA ILE A 46 2.47 -1.31 -6.06
C ILE A 46 1.59 -2.38 -6.70
N VAL A 47 0.27 -2.27 -6.52
CA VAL A 47 -0.73 -3.18 -7.07
C VAL A 47 -1.37 -2.53 -8.30
N ILE A 48 -1.17 -3.12 -9.48
CA ILE A 48 -1.60 -2.57 -10.76
C ILE A 48 -2.71 -3.42 -11.39
N GLY A 49 -3.75 -2.75 -11.91
CA GLY A 49 -4.94 -3.36 -12.49
C GLY A 49 -6.16 -3.29 -11.56
N PHE A 50 -6.10 -2.53 -10.46
CA PHE A 50 -7.18 -2.38 -9.50
C PHE A 50 -7.48 -0.92 -9.19
N ASP A 51 -8.73 -0.50 -9.40
CA ASP A 51 -9.23 0.82 -9.01
C ASP A 51 -9.79 0.75 -7.58
N LEU A 52 -8.99 1.22 -6.61
CA LEU A 52 -9.36 1.25 -5.21
C LEU A 52 -10.52 2.21 -4.92
N LYS A 53 -10.61 3.33 -5.63
CA LYS A 53 -11.65 4.35 -5.43
C LYS A 53 -13.04 3.80 -5.77
N ASN A 54 -13.13 3.05 -6.86
CA ASN A 54 -14.37 2.46 -7.32
C ASN A 54 -14.51 0.98 -6.94
N TYR A 55 -13.55 0.38 -6.22
CA TYR A 55 -13.49 -1.06 -5.92
C TYR A 55 -13.72 -1.93 -7.18
N HIS A 56 -12.96 -1.65 -8.24
CA HIS A 56 -13.12 -2.33 -9.54
C HIS A 56 -11.81 -2.98 -9.99
N LEU A 57 -11.86 -4.32 -10.15
CA LEU A 57 -10.82 -5.08 -10.81
C LEU A 57 -10.87 -4.78 -12.32
N ILE A 58 -9.89 -4.02 -12.81
CA ILE A 58 -9.77 -3.63 -14.23
C ILE A 58 -8.93 -4.65 -14.98
N GLY A 59 -7.86 -5.14 -14.37
CA GLY A 59 -6.81 -5.95 -14.99
C GLY A 59 -5.69 -5.09 -15.59
N SER A 60 -4.51 -5.69 -15.74
CA SER A 60 -3.31 -5.10 -16.33
C SER A 60 -2.75 -6.03 -17.41
N ASN A 61 -2.37 -5.46 -18.55
CA ASN A 61 -1.61 -6.11 -19.62
C ASN A 61 -0.23 -5.45 -19.79
N ILE A 62 0.28 -4.78 -18.75
CA ILE A 62 1.61 -4.19 -18.77
C ILE A 62 2.65 -5.32 -18.84
N ASP A 63 3.60 -5.17 -19.76
CA ASP A 63 4.76 -6.04 -19.85
C ASP A 63 5.71 -5.77 -18.67
N PHE A 64 6.11 -6.82 -17.96
CA PHE A 64 7.15 -6.75 -16.93
C PHE A 64 8.43 -6.12 -17.49
N LYS A 65 8.81 -6.48 -18.73
CA LYS A 65 10.04 -5.99 -19.35
C LYS A 65 10.00 -4.48 -19.58
N TRP A 66 8.84 -3.92 -19.93
CA TRP A 66 8.67 -2.47 -20.03
C TRP A 66 8.90 -1.76 -18.68
N ILE A 67 8.52 -2.38 -17.56
CA ILE A 67 8.82 -1.84 -16.22
C ILE A 67 10.32 -1.93 -15.94
N GLU A 68 10.93 -3.09 -16.16
CA GLU A 68 12.37 -3.30 -15.93
C GLU A 68 13.23 -2.32 -16.74
N ASP A 69 12.98 -2.20 -18.05
CA ASP A 69 13.71 -1.31 -18.94
C ASP A 69 13.53 0.17 -18.50
N ASN A 70 12.32 0.58 -18.10
CA ASN A 70 12.09 1.95 -17.62
C ASN A 70 12.72 2.25 -16.27
N VAL A 71 12.73 1.29 -15.34
CA VAL A 71 13.41 1.45 -14.05
C VAL A 71 14.93 1.51 -14.26
N LEU A 72 15.48 0.67 -15.12
CA LEU A 72 16.92 0.65 -15.44
C LEU A 72 17.40 1.96 -16.09
N VAL A 73 16.59 2.57 -16.97
CA VAL A 73 16.94 3.81 -17.67
C VAL A 73 16.70 5.06 -16.84
N ASN A 74 15.60 5.11 -16.06
CA ASN A 74 15.16 6.35 -15.42
C ASN A 74 15.46 6.44 -13.91
N CYS A 75 15.76 5.32 -13.23
CA CYS A 75 16.04 5.31 -11.80
C CYS A 75 17.53 5.16 -11.49
N TYR A 76 18.01 5.90 -10.50
CA TYR A 76 19.38 5.80 -9.99
C TYR A 76 19.39 6.05 -8.46
N PRO A 77 20.17 5.33 -7.64
CA PRO A 77 20.91 4.11 -7.96
C PRO A 77 20.01 2.97 -8.43
N ARG A 78 20.60 1.83 -8.82
CA ARG A 78 19.84 0.68 -9.33
C ARG A 78 18.84 0.20 -8.27
N VAL A 79 17.55 0.25 -8.62
CA VAL A 79 16.46 -0.24 -7.78
C VAL A 79 16.43 -1.76 -7.80
N HIS A 80 16.20 -2.37 -6.64
CA HIS A 80 15.85 -3.78 -6.52
C HIS A 80 14.34 -3.93 -6.30
N PHE A 81 13.71 -4.79 -7.10
CA PHE A 81 12.30 -5.12 -6.96
C PHE A 81 12.01 -6.54 -7.45
N GLU A 82 10.93 -7.12 -6.93
CA GLU A 82 10.32 -8.37 -7.40
C GLU A 82 8.96 -8.05 -8.04
N THR A 83 8.46 -8.95 -8.90
CA THR A 83 7.10 -8.87 -9.43
C THR A 83 6.35 -10.18 -9.35
N ASP A 84 5.06 -10.09 -9.07
CA ASP A 84 4.13 -11.21 -9.00
C ASP A 84 2.89 -10.93 -9.87
N THR A 85 2.26 -11.97 -10.42
CA THR A 85 1.06 -11.84 -11.27
C THR A 85 -0.06 -12.71 -10.75
N ILE A 86 -1.12 -12.05 -10.25
CA ILE A 86 -2.30 -12.72 -9.69
C ILE A 86 -3.40 -12.71 -10.76
N LEU A 87 -3.97 -13.88 -11.06
CA LEU A 87 -5.11 -14.00 -11.98
C LEU A 87 -6.42 -14.09 -11.19
N LYS A 88 -7.37 -13.20 -11.47
CA LYS A 88 -8.72 -13.24 -10.89
C LYS A 88 -9.75 -12.88 -11.95
N ASN A 89 -10.76 -13.73 -12.13
CA ASN A 89 -11.86 -13.53 -13.11
C ASN A 89 -11.32 -13.12 -14.49
N GLU A 90 -10.34 -13.90 -15.01
CA GLU A 90 -9.63 -13.69 -16.27
C GLU A 90 -8.79 -12.39 -16.37
N LYS A 91 -8.77 -11.56 -15.33
CA LYS A 91 -7.99 -10.33 -15.24
C LYS A 91 -6.70 -10.57 -14.46
N LYS A 92 -5.57 -10.16 -15.05
CA LYS A 92 -4.25 -10.18 -14.42
C LYS A 92 -4.07 -8.94 -13.55
N ILE A 93 -3.52 -9.10 -12.35
CA ILE A 93 -3.08 -8.04 -11.45
C ILE A 93 -1.56 -8.16 -11.35
N LEU A 94 -0.85 -7.09 -11.64
CA LEU A 94 0.62 -7.06 -11.52
C LEU A 94 0.98 -6.39 -10.20
N VAL A 95 1.73 -7.10 -9.36
CA VAL A 95 2.22 -6.59 -8.08
C VAL A 95 3.72 -6.36 -8.20
N LEU A 96 4.19 -5.16 -7.89
CA LEU A 96 5.62 -4.86 -7.73
C LEU A 96 5.93 -4.75 -6.25
N LYS A 97 6.92 -5.51 -5.79
CA LYS A 97 7.50 -5.41 -4.45
C LYS A 97 8.84 -4.70 -4.54
N ILE A 98 8.84 -3.42 -4.19
CA ILE A 98 10.02 -2.57 -4.20
C ILE A 98 10.76 -2.76 -2.87
N PHE A 99 12.04 -3.12 -2.91
CA PHE A 99 12.84 -3.26 -1.70
C PHE A 99 13.32 -1.90 -1.18
N ALA A 100 13.60 -1.83 0.13
CA ALA A 100 14.33 -0.71 0.69
C ALA A 100 15.71 -0.63 0.04
N GLY A 101 16.12 0.57 -0.37
CA GLY A 101 17.38 0.80 -1.05
C GLY A 101 18.56 0.92 -0.08
N ASN A 102 19.69 0.32 -0.45
CA ASN A 102 20.92 0.36 0.35
C ASN A 102 21.82 1.57 0.04
N SER A 103 21.42 2.40 -0.92
CA SER A 103 22.21 3.56 -1.40
C SER A 103 21.34 4.82 -1.53
N THR A 104 20.46 5.07 -0.57
CA THR A 104 19.60 6.27 -0.56
C THR A 104 20.42 7.56 -0.54
N PRO A 105 20.02 8.62 -1.27
CA PRO A 105 18.75 8.77 -1.99
C PRO A 105 18.71 8.09 -3.37
N TYR A 106 17.51 7.59 -3.70
CA TYR A 106 17.08 7.13 -5.01
C TYR A 106 16.29 8.22 -5.72
N PHE A 107 16.50 8.30 -7.03
CA PHE A 107 15.99 9.32 -7.91
C PHE A 107 15.23 8.66 -9.07
N PHE A 108 14.25 9.38 -9.61
CA PHE A 108 13.66 9.10 -10.92
C PHE A 108 13.82 10.36 -11.78
N LYS A 109 14.40 10.22 -12.99
CA LYS A 109 14.71 11.34 -13.90
C LYS A 109 15.38 12.53 -13.19
N LYS A 110 16.41 12.24 -12.38
CA LYS A 110 17.18 13.19 -11.55
C LYS A 110 16.43 13.89 -10.40
N LYS A 111 15.17 13.56 -10.11
CA LYS A 111 14.45 14.08 -8.93
C LYS A 111 14.37 13.02 -7.85
N CYS A 112 14.68 13.40 -6.60
CA CYS A 112 14.49 12.53 -5.45
C CYS A 112 13.00 12.53 -5.10
N TYR A 113 12.44 11.37 -4.76
CA TYR A 113 11.04 11.26 -4.37
C TYR A 113 10.90 10.60 -3.00
N VAL A 114 9.92 11.05 -2.22
CA VAL A 114 9.56 10.49 -0.91
C VAL A 114 8.03 10.45 -0.77
N CYS A 115 7.53 9.58 0.11
CA CYS A 115 6.12 9.55 0.48
C CYS A 115 5.90 10.16 1.87
N ASP A 116 4.86 10.99 2.05
CA ASP A 116 4.50 11.50 3.36
C ASP A 116 4.04 10.39 4.33
N ASP A 117 4.26 10.60 5.62
CA ASP A 117 3.99 9.57 6.63
C ASP A 117 2.50 9.39 6.96
N LYS A 118 1.65 10.38 6.69
CA LYS A 118 0.24 10.39 7.09
C LYS A 118 -0.71 9.81 6.04
N PHE A 119 -0.43 10.03 4.75
CA PHE A 119 -1.34 9.68 3.65
C PHE A 119 -0.61 8.98 2.49
N GLY A 120 0.71 8.80 2.57
CA GLY A 120 1.54 8.30 1.48
C GLY A 120 1.53 9.21 0.26
N ARG A 121 1.36 10.53 0.42
CA ARG A 121 1.41 11.46 -0.72
C ARG A 121 2.83 11.57 -1.23
N LEU A 122 2.99 11.51 -2.56
CA LEU A 122 4.28 11.64 -3.20
C LEU A 122 4.73 13.11 -3.18
N ALA A 123 5.97 13.35 -2.77
CA ALA A 123 6.65 14.63 -2.87
C ALA A 123 7.99 14.46 -3.59
N SER A 124 8.36 15.43 -4.43
CA SER A 124 9.70 15.52 -5.00
C SER A 124 10.56 16.46 -4.18
N ILE A 125 11.76 16.02 -3.84
CA ILE A 125 12.85 16.89 -3.39
C ILE A 125 13.74 17.09 -4.63
N GLU A 126 13.80 18.33 -5.11
CA GLU A 126 14.76 18.71 -6.14
C GLU A 126 16.15 18.80 -5.48
N GLU A 127 17.19 18.39 -6.20
CA GLU A 127 18.56 18.58 -5.73
C GLU A 127 18.81 20.09 -5.60
N GLU A 128 18.98 20.59 -4.37
CA GLU A 128 19.35 21.99 -4.13
C GLU A 128 20.75 22.24 -4.70
N SER A 129 20.80 22.75 -5.94
CA SER A 129 22.00 23.40 -6.48
C SER A 129 22.41 24.65 -5.66
N GLU A 130 21.52 25.13 -4.77
CA GLU A 130 21.68 26.34 -3.96
C GLU A 130 22.71 26.25 -2.82
N LEU A 131 23.33 25.08 -2.58
CA LEU A 131 24.48 24.96 -1.67
C LEU A 131 25.84 25.23 -2.35
N ARG A 132 25.91 25.44 -3.67
CA ARG A 132 27.16 25.77 -4.38
C ARG A 132 27.30 27.24 -4.78
N ASP A 133 26.20 27.97 -4.95
CA ASP A 133 26.23 29.39 -5.35
C ASP A 133 26.37 30.37 -4.17
N ARG A 134 26.39 29.88 -2.92
CA ARG A 134 26.72 30.70 -1.73
C ARG A 134 28.21 30.74 -1.38
N GLN A 135 29.07 30.08 -2.16
CA GLN A 135 30.54 30.18 -2.03
C GLN A 135 31.23 30.32 -3.39
N LYS A 136 30.98 31.45 -4.09
CA LYS A 136 31.94 32.11 -5.00
C LYS A 136 31.40 33.42 -5.61
N VAL A 137 31.56 34.53 -4.88
CA VAL A 137 32.04 35.79 -5.47
C VAL A 137 32.91 36.50 -4.44
N ASP A 138 34.22 36.29 -4.53
CA ASP A 138 35.18 37.35 -4.24
C ASP A 138 36.22 37.29 -5.39
N PRO A 139 36.32 38.32 -6.26
CA PRO A 139 37.01 38.19 -7.54
C PRO A 139 38.47 38.65 -7.46
N GLY A 140 39.42 37.72 -7.50
CA GLY A 140 40.83 38.12 -7.62
C GLY A 140 41.88 37.03 -7.40
N SER A 141 42.12 36.18 -8.41
CA SER A 141 43.46 35.84 -8.90
C SER A 141 43.38 34.80 -10.01
N GLU A 142 44.06 35.10 -11.13
CA GLU A 142 44.37 34.13 -12.17
C GLU A 142 45.48 33.19 -11.66
N GLU A 143 45.46 31.91 -12.05
CA GLU A 143 46.44 31.42 -13.03
C GLU A 143 46.18 29.97 -13.47
N ILE A 144 46.69 29.66 -14.66
CA ILE A 144 46.62 28.35 -15.29
C ILE A 144 47.93 27.62 -15.01
N SER A 145 47.88 26.34 -14.60
CA SER A 145 48.93 25.39 -15.01
C SER A 145 48.52 23.92 -14.88
N GLN A 146 49.15 23.12 -15.75
CA GLN A 146 48.88 21.70 -15.98
C GLN A 146 49.85 20.81 -15.19
N HIS A 147 49.63 19.48 -15.30
CA HIS A 147 50.54 18.40 -14.88
C HIS A 147 50.70 18.18 -13.37
N SER A 148 50.26 17.01 -12.89
CA SER A 148 51.15 15.84 -12.86
C SER A 148 50.43 14.55 -12.47
N PHE A 149 50.96 13.43 -12.96
CA PHE A 149 50.65 12.09 -12.47
C PHE A 149 51.15 11.94 -11.03
N PHE A 150 50.46 11.15 -10.18
CA PHE A 150 51.13 10.06 -9.45
C PHE A 150 50.14 9.01 -8.93
N THR A 151 50.51 7.74 -9.09
CA THR A 151 49.84 6.56 -8.52
C THR A 151 50.51 6.13 -7.22
N LYS A 152 49.73 5.71 -6.20
CA LYS A 152 49.97 4.58 -5.26
C LYS A 152 49.00 4.60 -4.07
N THR A 153 48.07 3.64 -3.98
CA THR A 153 48.08 2.37 -3.20
C THR A 153 47.71 2.48 -1.71
N GLU A 154 46.58 1.83 -1.39
CA GLU A 154 46.28 1.02 -0.19
C GLU A 154 46.50 1.57 1.23
N LYS A 155 45.43 1.50 2.04
CA LYS A 155 45.41 0.60 3.22
C LYS A 155 44.00 0.33 3.74
N GLU A 156 43.76 -0.91 4.13
CA GLU A 156 42.60 -1.33 4.92
C GLU A 156 42.68 -0.78 6.35
N VAL A 157 41.53 -0.42 6.93
CA VAL A 157 41.29 -0.46 8.38
C VAL A 157 39.84 -0.88 8.63
N VAL A 158 39.66 -2.05 9.23
CA VAL A 158 38.41 -2.48 9.86
C VAL A 158 38.41 -2.00 11.32
N PRO A 159 37.26 -1.59 11.87
CA PRO A 159 37.01 -1.81 13.28
C PRO A 159 35.68 -2.56 13.53
N GLU A 160 35.68 -3.33 14.61
CA GLU A 160 34.70 -4.36 14.91
C GLU A 160 33.41 -3.85 15.58
N THR A 161 32.48 -4.79 15.67
CA THR A 161 31.20 -4.78 16.39
C THR A 161 31.14 -3.99 17.69
N ASN A 162 30.04 -3.27 17.90
CA ASN A 162 29.49 -3.01 19.23
C ASN A 162 28.02 -3.45 19.26
N GLU A 163 27.70 -4.42 20.13
CA GLU A 163 26.32 -4.79 20.44
C GLU A 163 25.62 -3.64 21.17
N ILE A 164 24.40 -3.29 20.76
CA ILE A 164 23.55 -2.37 21.53
C ILE A 164 22.32 -3.11 22.03
N VAL A 165 22.42 -3.57 23.27
CA VAL A 165 21.32 -4.16 24.05
C VAL A 165 20.36 -3.05 24.48
N PHE A 166 19.17 -2.97 23.85
CA PHE A 166 18.09 -2.12 24.36
C PHE A 166 17.14 -2.91 25.26
N LYS A 167 16.95 -2.37 26.48
CA LYS A 167 16.22 -3.01 27.57
C LYS A 167 14.71 -3.04 27.34
N LYS A 168 14.11 -4.15 27.78
CA LYS A 168 12.68 -4.34 28.01
C LYS A 168 12.13 -3.21 28.90
N ILE A 169 11.02 -2.60 28.53
CA ILE A 169 10.20 -1.74 29.40
C ILE A 169 8.82 -2.38 29.50
N GLU A 170 8.35 -2.60 30.72
CA GLU A 170 7.05 -3.21 31.04
C GLU A 170 6.25 -2.30 31.99
N ASN A 171 4.92 -2.41 31.89
CA ASN A 171 3.90 -2.04 32.89
C ASN A 171 3.64 -0.54 33.14
N PRO A 172 2.52 -0.14 33.81
CA PRO A 172 1.31 -0.92 34.18
C PRO A 172 -0.05 -0.26 33.81
N ASP A 173 -1.11 -1.08 33.87
CA ASP A 173 -2.49 -0.83 34.33
C ASP A 173 -3.24 0.51 34.10
N LEU A 174 -4.44 0.40 33.49
CA LEU A 174 -5.61 1.20 33.87
C LEU A 174 -6.90 0.35 33.97
N ASN A 175 -7.18 -0.06 35.20
CA ASN A 175 -8.45 -0.48 35.83
C ASN A 175 -9.67 -0.90 34.99
N ILE A 176 -9.99 -2.18 35.15
CA ILE A 176 -11.31 -2.80 34.92
C ILE A 176 -12.31 -2.32 35.98
N LEU A 177 -13.48 -1.80 35.56
CA LEU A 177 -14.64 -1.67 36.46
C LEU A 177 -15.31 -3.04 36.63
N LYS A 178 -15.34 -3.51 37.89
CA LYS A 178 -15.91 -4.80 38.30
C LYS A 178 -17.43 -4.65 38.51
N TYR A 179 -18.21 -5.64 38.06
CA TYR A 179 -19.49 -5.95 38.71
C TYR A 179 -19.76 -7.45 38.74
N ASN A 180 -20.08 -7.97 39.93
CA ASN A 180 -20.43 -9.36 40.21
C ASN A 180 -21.95 -9.39 40.48
N ASN A 181 -22.71 -10.48 40.33
CA ASN A 181 -22.42 -11.92 40.23
C ASN A 181 -23.59 -12.55 39.40
N ASN A 182 -23.74 -13.85 39.05
CA ASN A 182 -23.16 -15.10 39.54
C ASN A 182 -23.42 -16.27 38.54
N LYS A 183 -22.92 -17.46 38.89
CA LYS A 183 -23.43 -18.82 38.59
C LYS A 183 -22.99 -19.55 37.30
N LEU A 184 -21.73 -20.01 37.39
CA LEU A 184 -21.17 -21.30 36.92
C LEU A 184 -21.18 -21.70 35.43
N SER A 185 -19.97 -21.70 34.84
CA SER A 185 -19.32 -22.77 34.05
C SER A 185 -20.17 -23.51 32.97
N THR A 186 -19.78 -23.50 31.69
CA THR A 186 -18.42 -23.79 31.18
C THR A 186 -17.89 -22.78 30.15
N ASN A 187 -16.61 -22.42 30.26
CA ASN A 187 -15.97 -21.43 29.38
C ASN A 187 -15.73 -21.94 27.94
N LYS A 188 -16.45 -21.37 26.97
CA LYS A 188 -15.99 -21.20 25.58
C LYS A 188 -15.64 -19.72 25.40
N VAL A 189 -14.56 -19.42 24.68
CA VAL A 189 -14.20 -18.04 24.33
C VAL A 189 -15.31 -17.47 23.42
N PRO A 190 -15.92 -16.30 23.74
CA PRO A 190 -16.94 -15.72 22.90
C PRO A 190 -16.29 -15.02 21.71
N THR A 191 -16.24 -15.68 20.57
CA THR A 191 -15.69 -15.12 19.32
C THR A 191 -16.49 -15.58 18.11
N GLU A 192 -17.79 -15.33 18.16
CA GLU A 192 -18.67 -15.22 17.00
C GLU A 192 -19.83 -14.34 17.45
N ILE A 193 -20.01 -13.17 16.83
CA ILE A 193 -21.29 -12.46 16.93
C ILE A 193 -22.21 -13.23 15.98
N GLU A 194 -23.05 -14.10 16.55
CA GLU A 194 -24.09 -14.83 15.82
C GLU A 194 -25.13 -13.80 15.31
N LEU A 195 -24.79 -13.17 14.19
CA LEU A 195 -25.70 -12.31 13.47
C LEU A 195 -26.78 -13.21 12.88
N ASP A 196 -28.04 -12.94 13.23
CA ASP A 196 -29.20 -13.55 12.57
C ASP A 196 -29.25 -13.09 11.11
N LEU A 197 -28.58 -13.84 10.24
CA LEU A 197 -28.46 -13.58 8.80
C LEU A 197 -29.30 -14.60 8.04
N ASN A 198 -30.17 -14.10 7.15
CA ASN A 198 -30.84 -14.99 6.23
C ASN A 198 -29.88 -15.52 5.14
N GLU A 199 -30.27 -16.61 4.47
CA GLU A 199 -29.45 -17.29 3.46
C GLU A 199 -28.94 -16.35 2.33
N ARG A 200 -29.75 -15.36 1.92
CA ARG A 200 -29.36 -14.38 0.89
C ARG A 200 -28.36 -13.35 1.43
N GLN A 201 -28.49 -12.96 2.70
CA GLN A 201 -27.50 -12.12 3.38
C GLN A 201 -26.15 -12.82 3.53
N GLN A 202 -26.14 -14.08 3.96
CA GLN A 202 -24.92 -14.89 4.05
C GLN A 202 -24.23 -15.02 2.68
N LYS A 203 -24.99 -15.40 1.63
CA LYS A 203 -24.49 -15.47 0.25
C LYS A 203 -23.87 -14.17 -0.25
N VAL A 204 -24.36 -13.01 0.20
CA VAL A 204 -23.79 -11.71 -0.15
C VAL A 204 -22.50 -11.40 0.61
N LEU A 205 -22.36 -11.83 1.87
CA LEU A 205 -21.06 -11.73 2.56
C LEU A 205 -20.02 -12.63 1.86
N ASP A 206 -20.38 -13.85 1.48
CA ASP A 206 -19.49 -14.76 0.76
C ASP A 206 -19.15 -14.29 -0.67
N TYR A 207 -20.12 -13.68 -1.38
CA TYR A 207 -19.84 -12.96 -2.62
C TYR A 207 -18.83 -11.82 -2.39
N LEU A 208 -18.99 -11.06 -1.32
CA LEU A 208 -18.13 -9.90 -1.04
C LEU A 208 -16.70 -10.28 -0.64
N LYS A 209 -16.48 -11.45 -0.02
CA LYS A 209 -15.13 -12.04 0.16
C LYS A 209 -14.40 -12.24 -1.17
N THR A 210 -15.13 -12.45 -2.27
CA THR A 210 -14.53 -12.65 -3.61
C THR A 210 -14.69 -11.44 -4.55
N ASN A 211 -15.54 -10.48 -4.20
CA ASN A 211 -15.90 -9.32 -5.02
C ASN A 211 -16.06 -8.08 -4.12
N PHE A 212 -15.11 -7.14 -4.17
CA PHE A 212 -15.01 -6.01 -3.23
C PHE A 212 -16.24 -5.12 -2.97
N LYS A 213 -17.24 -5.15 -3.86
CA LYS A 213 -18.48 -4.38 -3.70
C LYS A 213 -19.67 -5.09 -4.32
N ILE A 214 -20.85 -4.76 -3.80
CA ILE A 214 -22.13 -5.09 -4.41
C ILE A 214 -23.00 -3.83 -4.54
N THR A 215 -23.71 -3.70 -5.65
CA THR A 215 -24.75 -2.67 -5.84
C THR A 215 -26.13 -3.29 -5.64
N ASN A 216 -27.15 -2.47 -5.36
CA ASN A 216 -28.54 -2.94 -5.31
C ASN A 216 -28.97 -3.64 -6.62
N LYS A 217 -28.46 -3.22 -7.79
CA LYS A 217 -28.71 -3.92 -9.07
C LYS A 217 -28.09 -5.32 -9.08
N GLN A 218 -26.84 -5.48 -8.64
CA GLN A 218 -26.19 -6.79 -8.56
C GLN A 218 -26.90 -7.71 -7.56
N TYR A 219 -27.28 -7.21 -6.38
CA TYR A 219 -28.02 -7.98 -5.37
C TYR A 219 -29.35 -8.51 -5.92
N ARG A 220 -30.12 -7.64 -6.60
CA ARG A 220 -31.36 -8.05 -7.28
C ARG A 220 -31.13 -9.14 -8.32
N ASN A 221 -30.11 -8.98 -9.16
CA ASN A 221 -29.80 -9.95 -10.20
C ASN A 221 -29.31 -11.30 -9.64
N MET A 222 -28.65 -11.29 -8.48
CA MET A 222 -28.10 -12.48 -7.81
C MET A 222 -29.16 -13.29 -7.05
N HIS A 223 -30.23 -12.64 -6.60
CA HIS A 223 -31.26 -13.25 -5.75
C HIS A 223 -32.70 -13.10 -6.30
N GLU A 224 -32.84 -12.60 -7.53
CA GLU A 224 -34.10 -12.41 -8.25
C GLU A 224 -35.18 -11.61 -7.48
N VAL A 225 -34.74 -10.65 -6.65
CA VAL A 225 -35.62 -9.89 -5.75
C VAL A 225 -35.97 -8.49 -6.23
N SER A 226 -37.04 -7.92 -5.66
CA SER A 226 -37.45 -6.54 -5.91
C SER A 226 -36.42 -5.51 -5.43
N HIS A 227 -36.47 -4.29 -5.99
CA HIS A 227 -35.62 -3.17 -5.55
C HIS A 227 -35.83 -2.84 -4.06
N LYS A 228 -37.08 -2.91 -3.58
CA LYS A 228 -37.46 -2.63 -2.19
C LYS A 228 -36.93 -3.71 -1.24
N THR A 229 -36.95 -4.98 -1.66
CA THR A 229 -36.39 -6.12 -0.91
C THR A 229 -34.88 -6.00 -0.79
N ALA A 230 -34.17 -5.84 -1.92
CA ALA A 230 -32.72 -5.66 -1.93
C ALA A 230 -32.26 -4.44 -1.12
N HIS A 231 -33.01 -3.34 -1.15
CA HIS A 231 -32.71 -2.16 -0.34
C HIS A 231 -32.85 -2.43 1.16
N LYS A 232 -33.93 -3.11 1.58
CA LYS A 232 -34.12 -3.49 2.99
C LYS A 232 -33.02 -4.40 3.51
N GLU A 233 -32.68 -5.45 2.76
CA GLU A 233 -31.72 -6.47 3.22
C GLU A 233 -30.27 -5.98 3.21
N LEU A 234 -29.91 -5.12 2.26
CA LEU A 234 -28.60 -4.44 2.25
C LEU A 234 -28.52 -3.37 3.34
N ALA A 235 -29.61 -2.65 3.63
CA ALA A 235 -29.65 -1.71 4.76
C ALA A 235 -29.58 -2.44 6.12
N ASP A 236 -30.26 -3.59 6.25
CA ASP A 236 -30.18 -4.45 7.43
C ASP A 236 -28.74 -4.97 7.66
N LEU A 237 -28.05 -5.40 6.59
CA LEU A 237 -26.63 -5.77 6.67
C LEU A 237 -25.68 -4.59 7.01
N VAL A 238 -26.07 -3.35 6.71
CA VAL A 238 -25.32 -2.15 7.18
C VAL A 238 -25.61 -1.88 8.66
N ASN A 239 -26.88 -1.95 9.07
CA ASN A 239 -27.29 -1.74 10.46
C ASN A 239 -26.71 -2.80 11.41
N LYS A 240 -26.59 -4.05 10.95
CA LYS A 240 -25.95 -5.16 11.68
C LYS A 240 -24.43 -5.03 11.79
N GLY A 241 -23.81 -4.10 11.06
CA GLY A 241 -22.36 -3.84 11.10
C GLY A 241 -21.47 -4.46 10.00
N PRO A 242 -21.74 -5.62 9.36
CA PRO A 242 -20.77 -6.23 8.44
C PRO A 242 -20.58 -5.46 7.13
N LEU A 243 -21.54 -4.61 6.73
CA LEU A 243 -21.41 -3.76 5.54
C LEU A 243 -21.33 -2.27 5.87
N GLY A 244 -20.56 -1.55 5.05
CA GLY A 244 -20.59 -0.09 4.94
C GLY A 244 -21.03 0.36 3.55
N THR A 245 -21.55 1.57 3.43
CA THR A 245 -21.89 2.20 2.14
C THR A 245 -20.72 3.02 1.59
N LYS A 246 -20.62 3.08 0.25
CA LYS A 246 -19.70 3.93 -0.51
C LYS A 246 -20.43 4.57 -1.68
N GLY A 247 -20.14 5.84 -1.97
CA GLY A 247 -20.90 6.65 -2.93
C GLY A 247 -22.18 7.23 -2.33
N ALA A 248 -23.01 7.86 -3.16
CA ALA A 248 -24.25 8.51 -2.73
C ALA A 248 -25.34 8.44 -3.81
N GLY A 249 -26.60 8.29 -3.40
CA GLY A 249 -27.74 8.19 -4.31
C GLY A 249 -27.54 7.07 -5.35
N ARG A 250 -27.53 7.42 -6.64
CA ARG A 250 -27.38 6.46 -7.75
C ARG A 250 -26.01 5.76 -7.81
N SER A 251 -24.97 6.29 -7.16
CA SER A 251 -23.64 5.65 -7.11
C SER A 251 -23.41 4.79 -5.86
N THR A 252 -24.42 4.62 -5.01
CA THR A 252 -24.30 3.84 -3.77
C THR A 252 -23.99 2.36 -4.04
N CYS A 253 -22.89 1.89 -3.47
CA CYS A 253 -22.53 0.49 -3.38
C CYS A 253 -22.20 0.11 -1.93
N TYR A 254 -22.16 -1.18 -1.65
CA TYR A 254 -21.96 -1.76 -0.33
C TYR A 254 -20.67 -2.57 -0.34
N VAL A 255 -19.86 -2.42 0.71
CA VAL A 255 -18.54 -3.05 0.87
C VAL A 255 -18.44 -3.66 2.27
N LEU A 256 -17.58 -4.65 2.48
CA LEU A 256 -17.32 -5.18 3.82
C LEU A 256 -16.72 -4.11 4.73
N ASN A 257 -17.11 -4.12 6.00
CA ASN A 257 -16.64 -3.18 7.00
C ASN A 257 -15.32 -3.67 7.64
N LYS A 258 -14.40 -2.74 7.91
CA LYS A 258 -13.04 -3.08 8.40
C LYS A 258 -13.04 -3.80 9.76
N SER A 259 -14.04 -3.52 10.58
CA SER A 259 -14.21 -4.09 11.93
C SER A 259 -14.99 -5.41 11.97
N THR A 260 -15.28 -6.02 10.82
CA THR A 260 -16.07 -7.25 10.71
C THR A 260 -15.41 -8.24 9.73
N LEU A 261 -14.07 -8.23 9.69
CA LEU A 261 -13.31 -9.35 9.16
C LEU A 261 -13.42 -10.51 10.17
N PHE A 262 -13.97 -11.62 9.69
CA PHE A 262 -14.13 -12.89 10.42
C PHE A 262 -12.87 -13.73 10.27
#